data_AF-A0A4S2R444-F1
#
_entry.id   AF-A0A4S2R444-F1
#
_cell.length_a   1.000
_cell.length_b   1.000
_cell.length_c   1.000
_cell.angle_alpha   90.00
_cell.angle_beta   90.00
_cell.angle_gamma   90.00
#
_symmetry.space_group_name_H-M   'P 1'
#
loop_
_entity.id
_entity.type
_entity.pdbx_description
1 polymer ?
#
loop_
_entity_poly.entity_id
_entity_poly.type
_entity_poly.pdbx_seq_one_letter_code
_entity_poly.pdbx_strand_id
1 'polypeptide(L)'
;MAHALVCPSCGEREDLEGTPQDGDIRVVCGVCGAAWMRGGPLCATCGGDDIVARPQSMTRHSRGTQLSIIGWRQLPLCRNCDAEVLRSSVEENVPVPHTYVAAALHTPRTGGAPHRARQAAVRQTPPPKKPGPVAAGAEQPATGQRFLETTGPGEGAAPPPATRTAPPDAQRQAPRATSNRGVRRRPPARPPAGPAAGTVPTVRQAIAAFLAEASGEVDNTAMLLLGTHLGSYNRLGALDQPDAATALADWFNGRWQEPHSATAQRARETLCRAVDFWGARGWLASDPAAHLR
;
A
#
# COMPACT_ATOMS: atom_id res chain seq x y z
N MET A 1 4.60 -13.70 -25.40
CA MET A 1 5.85 -12.98 -25.06
C MET A 1 6.16 -13.25 -23.60
N ALA A 2 7.38 -13.68 -23.27
CA ALA A 2 7.74 -14.02 -21.90
C ALA A 2 7.77 -12.75 -21.04
N HIS A 3 6.90 -12.66 -20.03
CA HIS A 3 6.99 -11.60 -19.02
C HIS A 3 8.39 -11.62 -18.40
N ALA A 4 9.04 -10.46 -18.32
CA ALA A 4 10.33 -10.33 -17.66
C ALA A 4 10.16 -10.72 -16.18
N LEU A 5 10.73 -11.86 -15.80
CA LEU A 5 10.77 -12.34 -14.42
C LEU A 5 11.73 -11.42 -13.64
N VAL A 6 11.26 -10.93 -12.50
CA VAL A 6 12.06 -10.11 -11.57
C VAL A 6 11.96 -10.77 -10.20
N CYS A 7 13.10 -10.94 -9.54
CA CYS A 7 13.15 -11.47 -8.18
C CYS A 7 12.31 -10.59 -7.25
N PRO A 8 11.28 -11.14 -6.57
CA PRO A 8 10.43 -10.36 -5.69
C PRO A 8 11.15 -9.89 -4.43
N SER A 9 12.29 -10.51 -4.08
CA SER A 9 13.04 -10.19 -2.87
C SER A 9 14.04 -9.05 -3.08
N CYS A 10 14.88 -9.13 -4.12
CA CYS A 10 15.98 -8.18 -4.35
C CYS A 10 15.88 -7.38 -5.66
N GLY A 11 14.92 -7.69 -6.54
CA GLY A 11 14.77 -7.00 -7.82
C GLY A 11 15.70 -7.47 -8.94
N GLU A 12 16.50 -8.51 -8.72
CA GLU A 12 17.36 -9.16 -9.72
C GLU A 12 16.55 -9.66 -10.92
N ARG A 13 17.12 -9.59 -12.13
CA ARG A 13 16.43 -9.90 -13.39
C ARG A 13 17.17 -10.90 -14.27
N GLU A 14 18.49 -10.99 -14.10
CA GLU A 14 19.36 -11.75 -14.98
C GLU A 14 19.74 -13.08 -14.35
N ASP A 15 20.06 -13.06 -13.05
CA ASP A 15 20.51 -14.23 -12.30
C ASP A 15 19.33 -15.03 -11.71
N LEU A 16 18.50 -15.57 -12.61
CA LEU A 16 17.30 -16.34 -12.29
C LEU A 16 17.36 -17.74 -12.94
N GLU A 17 17.38 -18.79 -12.12
CA GLU A 17 17.38 -20.18 -12.56
C GLU A 17 15.97 -20.77 -12.49
N GLY A 18 15.45 -21.26 -13.62
CA GLY A 18 14.15 -21.93 -13.70
C GLY A 18 14.30 -23.45 -13.73
N THR A 19 13.66 -24.14 -12.78
CA THR A 19 13.55 -25.61 -12.75
C THR A 19 12.08 -26.02 -12.87
N PRO A 20 11.72 -26.95 -13.77
CA PRO A 20 10.36 -27.45 -13.83
C PRO A 20 10.03 -28.24 -12.55
N GLN A 21 8.90 -27.92 -11.91
CA GLN A 21 8.43 -28.57 -10.70
C GLN A 21 6.89 -28.63 -10.71
N ASP A 22 6.32 -29.83 -10.56
CA ASP A 22 4.87 -30.07 -10.43
C ASP A 22 3.99 -29.45 -11.54
N GLY A 23 4.51 -29.36 -12.77
CA GLY A 23 3.78 -28.80 -13.93
C GLY A 23 3.87 -27.27 -14.06
N ASP A 24 4.66 -26.60 -13.22
CA ASP A 24 5.02 -25.17 -13.37
C ASP A 24 6.55 -25.00 -13.29
N ILE A 25 7.04 -23.76 -13.35
CA ILE A 25 8.47 -23.43 -13.32
C ILE A 25 8.78 -22.77 -11.98
N ARG A 26 9.58 -23.45 -11.16
CA ARG A 26 10.18 -22.88 -9.96
C ARG A 26 11.39 -22.05 -10.36
N VAL A 27 11.34 -20.76 -10.06
CA VAL A 27 12.42 -19.81 -10.31
C VAL A 27 13.19 -19.58 -9.01
N VAL A 28 14.51 -19.63 -9.05
CA VAL A 28 15.42 -19.34 -7.93
C VAL A 28 16.32 -18.18 -8.34
N CYS A 29 16.47 -17.18 -7.47
CA CYS A 29 17.39 -16.07 -7.68
C CYS A 29 18.79 -16.45 -7.18
N GLY A 30 19.80 -16.41 -8.05
CA GLY A 30 21.20 -16.70 -7.68
C GLY A 30 21.82 -15.67 -6.73
N VAL A 31 21.35 -14.42 -6.77
CA VAL A 31 21.86 -13.33 -5.91
C VAL A 31 21.41 -13.45 -4.45
N CYS A 32 20.14 -13.79 -4.20
CA CYS A 32 19.57 -13.77 -2.84
C CYS A 32 18.99 -15.11 -2.37
N GLY A 33 18.97 -16.14 -3.23
CA GLY A 33 18.43 -17.47 -2.92
C GLY A 33 16.91 -17.56 -2.83
N ALA A 34 16.17 -16.48 -3.10
CA ALA A 34 14.71 -16.51 -3.08
C ALA A 34 14.18 -17.44 -4.17
N ALA A 35 13.18 -18.26 -3.85
CA ALA A 35 12.54 -19.18 -4.79
C ALA A 35 11.03 -18.92 -4.88
N TRP A 36 10.45 -18.94 -6.08
CA TRP A 36 9.02 -18.73 -6.32
C TRP A 36 8.54 -19.46 -7.59
N MET A 37 7.23 -19.63 -7.77
CA MET A 37 6.65 -20.26 -8.97
C MET A 37 6.29 -19.20 -10.02
N ARG A 38 6.44 -19.52 -11.32
CA ARG A 38 6.17 -18.61 -12.45
C ARG A 38 4.69 -18.24 -12.59
N GLY A 39 3.76 -19.09 -12.13
CA GLY A 39 2.30 -18.89 -12.17
C GLY A 39 1.70 -17.77 -11.31
N GLY A 40 2.51 -16.81 -10.83
CA GLY A 40 2.13 -15.91 -9.74
C GLY A 40 2.50 -16.52 -8.38
N PRO A 41 2.60 -15.72 -7.31
CA PRO A 41 2.91 -16.27 -6.00
C PRO A 41 1.77 -17.19 -5.58
N LEU A 42 2.07 -18.47 -5.39
CA LEU A 42 1.24 -19.37 -4.59
C LEU A 42 1.77 -19.36 -3.17
N CYS A 43 0.89 -19.56 -2.20
CA CYS A 43 1.30 -19.75 -0.84
C CYS A 43 2.11 -21.05 -0.74
N ALA A 44 3.40 -20.97 -0.44
CA ALA A 44 4.25 -22.16 -0.29
C ALA A 44 3.84 -23.07 0.88
N THR A 45 2.97 -22.58 1.77
CA THR A 45 2.42 -23.36 2.89
C THR A 45 1.14 -24.10 2.53
N CYS A 46 0.14 -23.43 1.94
CA CYS A 46 -1.17 -24.05 1.65
C CYS A 46 -1.45 -24.31 0.17
N GLY A 47 -0.60 -23.82 -0.73
CA GLY A 47 -0.79 -23.88 -2.19
C GLY A 47 -1.85 -22.92 -2.73
N GLY A 48 -2.47 -22.09 -1.88
CA GLY A 48 -3.50 -21.14 -2.31
C GLY A 48 -2.92 -19.98 -3.13
N ASP A 49 -3.74 -19.44 -4.03
CA ASP A 49 -3.45 -18.33 -4.95
C ASP A 49 -3.95 -16.97 -4.44
N ASP A 50 -4.74 -16.95 -3.35
CA ASP A 50 -5.25 -15.72 -2.73
C ASP A 50 -4.15 -14.98 -1.94
N ILE A 51 -3.32 -14.28 -2.71
CA ILE A 51 -2.16 -13.51 -2.24
C ILE A 51 -2.44 -12.01 -2.35
N VAL A 52 -2.22 -11.29 -1.25
CA VAL A 52 -2.36 -9.84 -1.11
C VAL A 52 -1.00 -9.20 -0.88
N ALA A 53 -0.65 -8.18 -1.66
CA ALA A 53 0.59 -7.42 -1.44
C ALA A 53 0.41 -6.37 -0.33
N ARG A 54 1.31 -6.37 0.66
CA ARG A 54 1.40 -5.32 1.69
C ARG A 54 2.80 -4.70 1.76
N PRO A 55 2.93 -3.41 2.07
CA PRO A 55 4.24 -2.80 2.26
C PRO A 55 4.92 -3.40 3.49
N GLN A 56 6.19 -3.78 3.36
CA GLN A 56 7.07 -4.19 4.46
C GLN A 56 8.21 -3.19 4.58
N SER A 57 8.52 -2.77 5.81
CA SER A 57 9.68 -1.92 6.07
C SER A 57 10.98 -2.66 5.75
N MET A 58 11.90 -1.98 5.08
CA MET A 58 13.28 -2.42 4.95
C MET A 58 14.12 -1.61 5.93
N THR A 59 14.80 -2.28 6.85
CA THR A 59 15.62 -1.63 7.87
C THR A 59 17.10 -1.93 7.67
N ARG A 60 17.96 -0.96 7.97
CA ARG A 60 19.41 -1.13 8.04
C ARG A 60 19.94 -0.38 9.26
N HIS A 61 21.00 -0.87 9.87
CA HIS A 61 21.70 -0.09 10.88
C HIS A 61 22.29 1.16 10.24
N SER A 62 21.94 2.33 10.76
CA SER A 62 22.69 3.56 10.50
C SER A 62 24.03 3.49 11.24
N ARG A 63 24.88 4.53 11.13
CA ARG A 63 26.12 4.59 11.93
C ARG A 63 25.79 4.33 13.41
N GLY A 64 26.36 3.27 13.99
CA GLY A 64 26.06 2.80 15.35
C GLY A 64 25.14 1.57 15.40
N THR A 65 24.39 1.42 16.50
CA THR A 65 23.47 0.27 16.75
C THR A 65 22.01 0.54 16.38
N GLN A 66 21.68 1.76 15.96
CA GLN A 66 20.29 2.16 15.65
C GLN A 66 19.81 1.59 14.30
N LEU A 67 18.68 0.87 14.30
CA LEU A 67 17.97 0.45 13.09
C LEU A 67 17.18 1.63 12.52
N SER A 68 17.40 1.93 11.24
CA SER A 68 16.66 2.95 10.49
C SER A 68 15.93 2.31 9.31
N ILE A 69 14.72 2.80 9.00
CA ILE A 69 13.99 2.40 7.80
C ILE A 69 14.68 3.04 6.59
N ILE A 70 15.15 2.22 5.66
CA ILE A 70 15.81 2.64 4.42
C ILE A 70 14.88 2.61 3.21
N GLY A 71 13.69 2.01 3.35
CA GLY A 71 12.71 1.93 2.27
C GLY A 71 11.58 0.95 2.56
N TRP A 72 10.82 0.64 1.52
CA TRP A 72 9.67 -0.25 1.55
C TRP A 72 9.79 -1.29 0.43
N ARG A 73 9.40 -2.54 0.70
CA ARG A 73 9.16 -3.55 -0.33
C ARG A 73 7.73 -4.06 -0.28
N GLN A 74 7.23 -4.59 -1.39
CA GLN A 74 5.92 -5.25 -1.40
C GLN A 74 6.09 -6.70 -0.99
N LEU A 75 5.35 -7.14 0.03
CA LEU A 75 5.40 -8.49 0.57
C LEU A 75 4.10 -9.25 0.20
N PRO A 76 4.20 -10.41 -0.49
CA PRO A 76 3.03 -11.22 -0.83
C PRO A 76 2.54 -12.01 0.39
N LEU A 77 1.37 -11.66 0.92
CA LEU A 77 0.73 -12.33 2.05
C LEU A 77 -0.42 -13.22 1.59
N CYS A 78 -0.41 -14.49 1.98
CA CYS A 78 -1.54 -15.39 1.79
C CYS A 78 -2.66 -15.02 2.77
N ARG A 79 -3.89 -14.84 2.28
CA ARG A 79 -5.03 -14.51 3.16
C ARG A 79 -5.31 -15.53 4.25
N ASN A 80 -4.98 -16.80 4.00
CA ASN A 80 -5.22 -17.88 4.95
C ASN A 80 -4.03 -18.08 5.91
N CYS A 81 -2.81 -18.21 5.38
CA CYS A 81 -1.63 -18.52 6.20
C CYS A 81 -1.06 -17.29 6.92
N ASP A 82 -1.21 -16.09 6.35
CA ASP A 82 -0.70 -14.83 6.90
C ASP A 82 -1.84 -13.95 7.47
N ALA A 83 -2.99 -14.56 7.78
CA ALA A 83 -4.24 -13.87 8.10
C ALA A 83 -4.11 -12.82 9.21
N GLU A 84 -3.36 -13.15 10.27
CA GLU A 84 -3.19 -12.26 11.43
C GLU A 84 -2.36 -11.03 11.06
N VAL A 85 -1.21 -11.21 10.41
CA VAL A 85 -0.34 -10.11 9.99
C VAL A 85 -0.99 -9.26 8.91
N LEU A 86 -1.72 -9.89 7.99
CA LEU A 86 -2.52 -9.18 7.00
C LEU A 86 -3.58 -8.32 7.68
N ARG A 87 -4.29 -8.84 8.69
CA ARG A 87 -5.32 -8.10 9.44
C ARG A 87 -4.71 -6.89 10.14
N SER A 88 -3.68 -7.06 10.96
CA SER A 88 -3.02 -5.95 11.67
C SER A 88 -2.52 -4.88 10.69
N SER A 89 -1.88 -5.28 9.59
CA SER A 89 -1.38 -4.34 8.57
C SER A 89 -2.50 -3.55 7.88
N VAL A 90 -3.66 -4.17 7.65
CA VAL A 90 -4.80 -3.53 6.99
C VAL A 90 -5.55 -2.61 7.94
N GLU A 91 -5.87 -3.08 9.15
CA GLU A 91 -6.67 -2.34 10.14
C GLU A 91 -5.94 -1.10 10.66
N GLU A 92 -4.65 -1.24 11.00
CA GLU A 92 -3.86 -0.13 11.52
C GLU A 92 -3.21 0.70 10.41
N ASN A 93 -3.34 0.25 9.15
CA ASN A 93 -2.66 0.80 7.98
C ASN A 93 -1.14 0.93 8.18
N VAL A 94 -0.55 0.02 8.94
CA VAL A 94 0.88 -0.04 9.21
C VAL A 94 1.58 -1.04 8.28
N PRO A 95 2.85 -0.78 7.92
CA PRO A 95 3.65 -1.74 7.17
C PRO A 95 3.86 -3.03 7.96
N VAL A 96 4.00 -4.12 7.23
CA VAL A 96 4.42 -5.41 7.80
C VAL A 96 5.80 -5.24 8.45
N PRO A 97 6.04 -5.78 9.66
CA PRO A 97 7.34 -5.73 10.31
C PRO A 97 8.45 -6.34 9.44
N HIS A 98 9.64 -5.72 9.43
CA HIS A 98 10.78 -6.17 8.62
C HIS A 98 11.27 -7.60 8.95
N THR A 99 10.98 -8.08 10.15
CA THR A 99 11.34 -9.43 10.63
C THR A 99 10.39 -10.51 10.13
N TYR A 100 9.20 -10.14 9.64
CA TYR A 100 8.22 -11.10 9.21
C TYR A 100 8.58 -11.74 7.87
N VAL A 101 8.37 -13.04 7.76
CA VAL A 101 8.54 -13.80 6.51
C VAL A 101 7.18 -14.34 6.12
N ALA A 102 6.70 -13.95 4.95
CA ALA A 102 5.39 -14.37 4.47
C ALA A 102 5.35 -15.86 4.11
N ALA A 103 4.21 -16.49 4.32
CA ALA A 103 4.00 -17.90 4.00
C ALA A 103 4.21 -18.23 2.51
N ALA A 104 4.01 -17.26 1.63
CA ALA A 104 4.30 -17.39 0.19
C ALA A 104 5.79 -17.45 -0.15
N LEU A 105 6.67 -17.01 0.77
CA LEU A 105 8.13 -16.99 0.57
C LEU A 105 8.85 -18.14 1.29
N HIS A 106 8.13 -18.97 2.04
CA HIS A 106 8.73 -20.17 2.63
C HIS A 106 9.14 -21.17 1.55
N THR A 107 10.20 -21.92 1.81
CA THR A 107 10.50 -23.10 1.00
C THR A 107 9.39 -24.13 1.25
N PRO A 108 8.72 -24.66 0.21
CA PRO A 108 7.75 -25.73 0.41
C PRO A 108 8.43 -26.87 1.17
N ARG A 109 7.86 -27.27 2.32
CA ARG A 109 8.31 -28.48 3.00
C ARG A 109 8.01 -29.65 2.06
N THR A 110 9.05 -30.21 1.45
CA THR A 110 8.99 -31.47 0.74
C THR A 110 8.38 -32.52 1.67
N GLY A 111 7.12 -32.89 1.44
CA GLY A 111 6.43 -33.97 2.15
C GLY A 111 5.19 -33.61 2.98
N GLY A 112 4.70 -32.36 2.97
CA GLY A 112 3.42 -32.03 3.60
C GLY A 112 2.26 -32.09 2.61
N ALA A 113 1.35 -33.06 2.75
CA ALA A 113 0.11 -33.08 1.97
C ALA A 113 -0.64 -31.73 2.09
N PRO A 114 -1.29 -31.23 1.02
CA PRO A 114 -2.00 -29.96 1.04
C PRO A 114 -3.05 -29.95 2.16
N HIS A 115 -2.98 -28.94 3.02
CA HIS A 115 -3.82 -28.77 4.21
C HIS A 115 -5.32 -28.66 3.89
N ARG A 116 -5.69 -28.58 2.60
CA ARG A 116 -7.06 -28.54 2.08
C ARG A 116 -7.90 -29.75 2.51
N ALA A 117 -7.28 -30.91 2.75
CA ALA A 117 -7.98 -32.11 3.22
C ALA A 117 -8.25 -32.15 4.74
N ARG A 118 -7.61 -31.29 5.55
CA ARG A 118 -7.70 -31.37 7.02
C ARG A 118 -8.73 -30.43 7.66
N GLN A 119 -9.19 -29.41 6.95
CA GLN A 119 -10.20 -28.48 7.48
C GLN A 119 -11.65 -29.02 7.40
N ALA A 120 -11.90 -30.10 6.65
CA ALA A 120 -13.22 -30.74 6.61
C ALA A 120 -13.55 -31.60 7.85
N ALA A 121 -12.59 -31.86 8.74
CA ALA A 121 -12.76 -32.81 9.85
C ALA A 121 -12.79 -32.19 11.25
N VAL A 122 -12.58 -30.88 11.43
CA VAL A 122 -12.71 -30.23 12.74
C VAL A 122 -14.10 -29.61 12.85
N ARG A 123 -15.11 -30.48 12.97
CA ARG A 123 -16.38 -30.09 13.61
C ARG A 123 -16.06 -29.73 15.06
N GLN A 124 -16.42 -28.50 15.42
CA GLN A 124 -16.24 -27.91 16.72
C GLN A 124 -16.87 -28.79 17.81
N THR A 125 -16.05 -29.34 18.70
CA THR A 125 -16.51 -29.79 20.01
C THR A 125 -16.66 -28.55 20.90
N PRO A 126 -17.82 -28.30 21.51
CA PRO A 126 -18.00 -27.17 22.41
C PRO A 126 -17.14 -27.36 23.68
N PRO A 127 -16.56 -26.27 24.24
CA PRO A 127 -15.75 -26.36 25.44
C PRO A 127 -16.60 -26.74 26.68
N PRO A 128 -16.05 -27.50 27.64
CA PRO A 128 -16.76 -27.84 28.87
C PRO A 128 -16.97 -26.60 29.75
N LYS A 129 -18.20 -26.45 30.26
CA LYS A 129 -18.60 -25.42 31.22
C LYS A 129 -17.77 -25.53 32.50
N LYS A 130 -17.09 -24.44 32.88
CA LYS A 130 -16.50 -24.30 34.23
C LYS A 130 -17.62 -24.03 35.25
N PRO A 131 -17.61 -24.67 36.42
CA PRO A 131 -18.51 -24.34 37.52
C PRO A 131 -18.10 -23.03 38.19
N GLY A 132 -19.08 -22.18 38.46
CA GLY A 132 -18.89 -20.89 39.12
C GLY A 132 -18.67 -21.02 40.63
N PRO A 133 -17.97 -20.08 41.27
CA PRO A 133 -17.97 -19.94 42.70
C PRO A 133 -19.01 -18.92 43.20
N VAL A 134 -19.42 -19.21 44.42
CA VAL A 134 -20.58 -18.75 45.18
C VAL A 134 -20.34 -17.37 45.80
N ALA A 135 -21.43 -16.63 46.00
CA ALA A 135 -21.47 -15.32 46.61
C ALA A 135 -21.13 -15.30 48.12
N ALA A 136 -20.40 -14.26 48.53
CA ALA A 136 -20.42 -13.60 49.84
C ALA A 136 -19.74 -12.23 49.59
N GLY A 137 -20.21 -11.04 49.97
CA GLY A 137 -21.20 -10.62 50.96
C GLY A 137 -20.54 -9.51 51.81
N ALA A 138 -21.06 -8.27 51.73
CA ALA A 138 -20.75 -7.08 52.55
C ALA A 138 -19.30 -6.51 52.41
N GLU A 139 -18.99 -5.22 52.52
CA GLU A 139 -19.59 -4.10 53.24
C GLU A 139 -19.01 -2.77 52.68
N GLN A 140 -19.80 -1.68 52.69
CA GLN A 140 -19.32 -0.31 52.47
C GLN A 140 -18.61 0.22 53.74
N PRO A 141 -17.78 1.27 53.66
CA PRO A 141 -18.34 2.58 54.01
C PRO A 141 -17.82 3.77 53.19
N ALA A 142 -18.59 4.84 53.29
CA ALA A 142 -18.40 6.15 52.69
C ALA A 142 -17.42 7.05 53.48
N THR A 143 -16.66 7.85 52.76
CA THR A 143 -16.12 9.19 53.13
C THR A 143 -15.49 9.75 51.85
N GLY A 144 -15.82 10.91 51.29
CA GLY A 144 -16.24 12.17 51.87
C GLY A 144 -15.03 13.12 51.93
N GLN A 145 -14.63 13.75 50.81
CA GLN A 145 -13.80 14.97 50.85
C GLN A 145 -14.12 15.94 49.69
N ARG A 146 -14.62 17.10 50.10
CA ARG A 146 -14.57 18.42 49.42
C ARG A 146 -13.12 18.85 49.23
N PHE A 147 -12.81 19.58 48.15
CA PHE A 147 -11.90 20.76 48.10
C PHE A 147 -12.14 21.42 46.71
N LEU A 148 -12.93 22.50 46.64
CA LEU A 148 -12.57 23.93 46.66
C LEU A 148 -12.15 24.48 45.29
N GLU A 149 -13.05 25.32 44.77
CA GLU A 149 -12.82 26.38 43.78
C GLU A 149 -11.62 27.27 44.13
N THR A 150 -10.85 27.63 43.10
CA THR A 150 -10.16 28.93 43.07
C THR A 150 -10.25 29.50 41.65
N THR A 151 -11.09 30.51 41.49
CA THR A 151 -11.07 31.49 40.40
C THR A 151 -9.95 32.51 40.63
N GLY A 152 -9.27 32.93 39.57
CA GLY A 152 -8.38 34.10 39.59
C GLY A 152 -7.80 34.42 38.20
N PRO A 153 -8.03 35.63 37.64
CA PRO A 153 -7.53 36.09 36.34
C PRO A 153 -6.22 36.90 36.46
N GLY A 154 -5.52 37.09 35.34
CA GLY A 154 -4.40 38.04 35.18
C GLY A 154 -3.62 37.74 33.89
N GLU A 155 -3.79 38.55 32.83
CA GLU A 155 -2.84 39.60 32.41
C GLU A 155 -1.42 39.04 32.18
N GLY A 156 -0.88 38.98 30.96
CA GLY A 156 -0.87 40.03 29.95
C GLY A 156 0.50 40.73 29.99
N ALA A 157 1.51 40.16 29.32
CA ALA A 157 2.70 40.90 28.87
C ALA A 157 3.56 40.02 27.95
N ALA A 158 3.52 40.33 26.64
CA ALA A 158 4.48 39.86 25.66
C ALA A 158 5.81 40.62 25.80
N PRO A 159 6.98 39.97 25.72
CA PRO A 159 8.24 40.67 25.52
C PRO A 159 8.45 41.01 24.03
N PRO A 160 9.02 42.19 23.70
CA PRO A 160 9.24 42.64 22.33
C PRO A 160 10.39 41.92 21.62
N PRO A 161 10.44 41.93 20.26
CA PRO A 161 11.52 41.33 19.49
C PRO A 161 12.81 42.16 19.57
N ALA A 162 13.92 41.48 19.82
CA ALA A 162 15.26 42.07 19.76
C ALA A 162 15.62 42.44 18.32
N THR A 163 15.78 43.73 18.08
CA THR A 163 16.39 44.35 16.90
C THR A 163 17.85 43.91 16.79
N ARG A 164 18.18 43.10 15.78
CA ARG A 164 19.58 42.84 15.39
C ARG A 164 20.02 43.88 14.37
N THR A 165 20.87 44.78 14.85
CA THR A 165 21.63 45.77 14.11
C THR A 165 22.55 45.08 13.10
N ALA A 166 22.47 45.50 11.84
CA ALA A 166 23.44 45.18 10.79
C ALA A 166 24.73 46.00 10.99
N PRO A 167 25.93 45.42 10.77
CA PRO A 167 27.13 46.19 10.48
C PRO A 167 27.34 46.37 8.96
N PRO A 168 28.06 47.43 8.55
CA PRO A 168 28.09 47.94 7.19
C PRO A 168 29.08 47.25 6.25
N ASP A 169 28.86 47.57 4.97
CA ASP A 169 29.57 47.19 3.76
C ASP A 169 31.10 47.36 3.75
N ALA A 170 31.65 46.66 2.74
CA ALA A 170 32.80 47.06 1.90
C ALA A 170 34.16 46.45 2.23
N GLN A 171 34.36 45.20 1.77
CA GLN A 171 35.66 44.81 1.23
C GLN A 171 35.53 44.17 -0.15
N ARG A 172 35.96 44.97 -1.15
CA ARG A 172 36.21 44.58 -2.53
C ARG A 172 37.01 43.28 -2.61
N GLN A 173 36.47 42.29 -3.31
CA GLN A 173 37.28 41.21 -3.90
C GLN A 173 36.93 41.08 -5.39
N ALA A 174 38.00 41.04 -6.18
CA ALA A 174 38.05 41.02 -7.64
C ALA A 174 37.37 39.79 -8.26
N PRO A 175 36.95 39.84 -9.55
CA PRO A 175 36.30 38.72 -10.22
C PRO A 175 37.29 37.58 -10.45
N ARG A 176 37.10 36.45 -9.75
CA ARG A 176 37.72 35.18 -10.13
C ARG A 176 36.91 34.55 -11.27
N ALA A 177 37.61 34.24 -12.36
CA ALA A 177 37.11 33.57 -13.54
C ALA A 177 36.30 32.31 -13.17
N THR A 178 35.02 32.32 -13.51
CA THR A 178 34.12 31.17 -13.45
C THR A 178 34.51 30.18 -14.53
N SER A 179 35.14 29.09 -14.09
CA SER A 179 35.29 27.86 -14.85
C SER A 179 33.91 27.37 -15.31
N ASN A 180 33.69 27.44 -16.62
CA ASN A 180 32.52 26.97 -17.34
C ASN A 180 32.49 25.43 -17.31
N ARG A 181 32.14 24.86 -16.15
CA ARG A 181 31.97 23.41 -16.01
C ARG A 181 30.59 23.06 -16.57
N GLY A 182 30.59 22.63 -17.83
CA GLY A 182 29.41 22.28 -18.61
C GLY A 182 28.40 21.47 -17.81
N VAL A 183 27.25 22.10 -17.54
CA VAL A 183 26.03 21.45 -17.09
C VAL A 183 25.61 20.51 -18.20
N ARG A 184 25.99 19.23 -18.08
CA ARG A 184 25.45 18.16 -18.93
C ARG A 184 23.94 18.14 -18.72
N ARG A 185 23.21 18.65 -19.71
CA ARG A 185 21.75 18.53 -19.79
C ARG A 185 21.40 17.05 -19.65
N ARG A 186 20.75 16.70 -18.54
CA ARG A 186 20.17 15.37 -18.32
C ARG A 186 19.16 15.14 -19.46
N PRO A 187 19.28 14.05 -20.24
CA PRO A 187 18.32 13.74 -21.28
C PRO A 187 16.90 13.67 -20.68
N PRO A 188 15.86 14.16 -21.39
CA PRO A 188 14.48 13.99 -20.93
C PRO A 188 14.23 12.50 -20.70
N ALA A 189 13.72 12.16 -19.52
CA ALA A 189 13.39 10.79 -19.18
C ALA A 189 12.43 10.24 -20.23
N ARG A 190 12.84 9.19 -20.93
CA ARG A 190 12.00 8.49 -21.89
C ARG A 190 10.73 8.06 -21.15
N PRO A 191 9.52 8.46 -21.61
CA PRO A 191 8.29 8.03 -20.96
C PRO A 191 8.27 6.50 -20.90
N PRO A 192 7.80 5.91 -19.79
CA PRO A 192 7.72 4.48 -19.65
C PRO A 192 6.94 3.91 -20.84
N ALA A 193 7.50 2.89 -21.49
CA ALA A 193 6.85 2.24 -22.62
C ALA A 193 5.44 1.83 -22.20
N GLY A 194 4.43 2.35 -22.92
CA GLY A 194 3.04 2.00 -22.67
C GLY A 194 2.82 0.49 -22.79
N PRO A 195 1.80 -0.06 -22.10
CA PRO A 195 1.50 -1.48 -22.18
C PRO A 195 1.28 -1.91 -23.64
N ALA A 196 1.77 -3.11 -23.99
CA ALA A 196 1.57 -3.70 -25.30
C ALA A 196 0.06 -3.84 -25.59
N ALA A 197 -0.34 -3.50 -26.83
CA ALA A 197 -1.72 -3.59 -27.28
C ALA A 197 -2.30 -5.00 -27.00
N GLY A 198 -3.42 -5.05 -26.27
CA GLY A 198 -4.16 -6.29 -26.02
C GLY A 198 -4.07 -6.88 -24.59
N THR A 199 -3.24 -6.33 -23.69
CA THR A 199 -3.24 -6.75 -22.28
C THR A 199 -3.94 -5.72 -21.41
N VAL A 200 -4.98 -6.12 -20.66
CA VAL A 200 -5.64 -5.26 -19.66
C VAL A 200 -4.60 -4.84 -18.61
N PRO A 201 -4.32 -3.52 -18.44
CA PRO A 201 -3.28 -3.05 -17.53
C PRO A 201 -3.69 -3.29 -16.07
N THR A 202 -2.73 -3.13 -15.15
CA THR A 202 -3.08 -3.00 -13.73
C THR A 202 -3.71 -1.63 -13.45
N VAL A 203 -4.45 -1.51 -12.36
CA VAL A 203 -5.04 -0.22 -11.92
C VAL A 203 -3.97 0.87 -11.84
N ARG A 204 -2.80 0.59 -11.26
CA ARG A 204 -1.69 1.56 -11.21
C ARG A 204 -1.19 2.00 -12.58
N GLN A 205 -1.08 1.06 -13.53
CA GLN A 205 -0.65 1.37 -14.90
C GLN A 205 -1.71 2.22 -15.62
N ALA A 206 -2.98 1.90 -15.44
CA ALA A 206 -4.10 2.63 -16.03
C ALA A 206 -4.20 4.06 -15.49
N ILE A 207 -4.03 4.24 -14.18
CA ILE A 207 -3.96 5.55 -13.52
C ILE A 207 -2.77 6.35 -14.03
N ALA A 208 -1.58 5.75 -14.08
CA ALA A 208 -0.39 6.42 -14.58
C ALA A 208 -0.53 6.85 -16.05
N ALA A 209 -1.16 6.02 -16.89
CA ALA A 209 -1.44 6.36 -18.27
C ALA A 209 -2.44 7.52 -18.39
N PHE A 210 -3.50 7.52 -17.60
CA PHE A 210 -4.46 8.62 -17.55
C PHE A 210 -3.79 9.93 -17.12
N LEU A 211 -3.05 9.92 -16.00
CA LEU A 211 -2.37 11.12 -15.48
C LEU A 211 -1.30 11.67 -16.43
N ALA A 212 -0.70 10.83 -17.28
CA ALA A 212 0.28 11.27 -18.27
C ALA A 212 -0.33 12.01 -19.47
N GLU A 213 -1.61 11.79 -19.77
CA GLU A 213 -2.29 12.33 -20.96
C GLU A 213 -3.43 13.29 -20.63
N ALA A 214 -3.96 13.21 -19.40
CA ALA A 214 -5.02 14.09 -18.95
C ALA A 214 -4.55 15.56 -18.99
N SER A 215 -5.32 16.37 -19.69
CA SER A 215 -5.20 17.83 -19.68
C SER A 215 -6.22 18.45 -18.71
N GLY A 216 -5.89 19.62 -18.17
CA GLY A 216 -6.75 20.39 -17.26
C GLY A 216 -6.56 20.03 -15.77
N GLU A 217 -7.51 20.47 -14.94
CA GLU A 217 -7.53 20.11 -13.52
C GLU A 217 -7.86 18.62 -13.35
N VAL A 218 -6.98 17.91 -12.65
CA VAL A 218 -7.13 16.49 -12.33
C VAL A 218 -6.97 16.31 -10.83
N ASP A 219 -7.94 15.66 -10.20
CA ASP A 219 -7.85 15.31 -8.78
C ASP A 219 -6.94 14.10 -8.58
N ASN A 220 -5.65 14.37 -8.35
CA ASN A 220 -4.64 13.35 -8.08
C ASN A 220 -4.94 12.53 -6.82
N THR A 221 -5.58 13.15 -5.83
CA THR A 221 -5.98 12.47 -4.59
C THR A 221 -7.07 11.45 -4.88
N ALA A 222 -8.08 11.80 -5.68
CA ALA A 222 -9.12 10.88 -6.10
C ALA A 222 -8.53 9.65 -6.83
N MET A 223 -7.57 9.87 -7.74
CA MET A 223 -6.90 8.77 -8.44
C MET A 223 -6.09 7.86 -7.49
N LEU A 224 -5.39 8.43 -6.51
CA LEU A 224 -4.63 7.67 -5.52
C LEU A 224 -5.56 6.84 -4.59
N LEU A 225 -6.68 7.43 -4.18
CA LEU A 225 -7.68 6.74 -3.36
C LEU A 225 -8.34 5.60 -4.13
N LEU A 226 -8.66 5.81 -5.41
CA LEU A 226 -9.16 4.75 -6.29
C LEU A 226 -8.16 3.60 -6.39
N GLY A 227 -6.88 3.90 -6.62
CA GLY A 227 -5.82 2.90 -6.71
C GLY A 227 -5.59 2.13 -5.40
N THR A 228 -5.93 2.72 -4.26
CA THR A 228 -5.89 2.07 -2.94
C THR A 228 -7.12 1.17 -2.76
N HIS A 229 -8.31 1.66 -3.10
CA HIS A 229 -9.57 0.93 -2.98
C HIS A 229 -9.60 -0.31 -3.87
N LEU A 230 -9.24 -0.17 -5.15
CA LEU A 230 -9.26 -1.27 -6.12
C LEU A 230 -8.05 -2.20 -5.99
N GLY A 231 -7.00 -1.79 -5.27
CA GLY A 231 -5.71 -2.48 -5.25
C GLY A 231 -4.87 -2.18 -6.50
N SER A 232 -3.75 -1.49 -6.30
CA SER A 232 -2.89 -0.99 -7.39
C SER A 232 -2.35 -2.04 -8.38
N TYR A 233 -2.27 -3.30 -7.97
CA TYR A 233 -1.78 -4.42 -8.79
C TYR A 233 -2.90 -5.26 -9.41
N ASN A 234 -4.16 -5.03 -9.02
CA ASN A 234 -5.29 -5.70 -9.63
C ASN A 234 -5.42 -5.26 -11.09
N ARG A 235 -5.94 -6.16 -11.93
CA ARG A 235 -6.25 -5.83 -13.33
C ARG A 235 -7.37 -4.80 -13.36
N LEU A 236 -7.28 -3.86 -14.30
CA LEU A 236 -8.31 -2.84 -14.47
C LEU A 236 -9.69 -3.45 -14.75
N GLY A 237 -9.73 -4.63 -15.40
CA GLY A 237 -10.95 -5.41 -15.63
C GLY A 237 -11.66 -5.88 -14.35
N ALA A 238 -11.12 -5.64 -13.16
CA ALA A 238 -11.89 -5.74 -11.92
C ALA A 238 -13.07 -4.74 -11.90
N LEU A 239 -13.00 -3.65 -12.67
CA LEU A 239 -14.09 -2.72 -12.88
C LEU A 239 -15.12 -3.19 -13.93
N ASP A 240 -14.91 -4.34 -14.58
CA ASP A 240 -15.89 -4.94 -15.50
C ASP A 240 -16.83 -5.96 -14.83
N GLN A 241 -16.78 -6.07 -13.51
CA GLN A 241 -17.73 -6.91 -12.79
C GLN A 241 -19.15 -6.35 -12.91
N PRO A 242 -20.19 -7.21 -12.94
CA PRO A 242 -21.58 -6.76 -13.12
C PRO A 242 -22.06 -5.75 -12.08
N ASP A 243 -21.48 -5.77 -10.89
CA ASP A 243 -21.78 -4.90 -9.75
C ASP A 243 -20.80 -3.71 -9.61
N ALA A 244 -19.82 -3.58 -10.50
CA ALA A 244 -18.76 -2.58 -10.37
C ALA A 244 -19.28 -1.14 -10.37
N ALA A 245 -20.32 -0.82 -11.15
CA ALA A 245 -20.91 0.51 -11.19
C ALA A 245 -21.55 0.91 -9.85
N THR A 246 -22.29 -0.01 -9.23
CA THR A 246 -22.88 0.18 -7.89
C THR A 246 -21.79 0.28 -6.83
N ALA A 247 -20.84 -0.67 -6.84
CA ALA A 247 -19.74 -0.68 -5.87
C ALA A 247 -18.88 0.59 -5.92
N LEU A 248 -18.60 1.11 -7.13
CA LEU A 248 -17.84 2.34 -7.29
C LEU A 248 -18.61 3.58 -6.79
N ALA A 249 -19.92 3.65 -7.05
CA ALA A 249 -20.77 4.73 -6.56
C ALA A 249 -20.90 4.71 -5.04
N ASP A 250 -21.14 3.54 -4.45
CA ASP A 250 -21.23 3.38 -2.99
C ASP A 250 -19.91 3.76 -2.31
N TRP A 251 -18.78 3.30 -2.86
CA TRP A 251 -17.46 3.69 -2.38
C TRP A 251 -17.24 5.21 -2.45
N PHE A 252 -17.59 5.82 -3.58
CA PHE A 252 -17.43 7.26 -3.77
C PHE A 252 -18.27 8.05 -2.75
N ASN A 253 -19.55 7.70 -2.61
CA ASN A 253 -20.47 8.35 -1.68
C ASN A 253 -20.05 8.17 -0.22
N GLY A 254 -19.54 6.98 0.15
CA GLY A 254 -19.01 6.74 1.50
C GLY A 254 -17.72 7.52 1.80
N ARG A 255 -16.96 7.90 0.77
CA ARG A 255 -15.67 8.59 0.92
C ARG A 255 -15.81 10.11 0.99
N TRP A 256 -16.73 10.69 0.24
CA TRP A 256 -16.98 12.13 0.23
C TRP A 256 -18.29 12.45 0.93
N GLN A 257 -18.20 12.80 2.22
CA GLN A 257 -19.36 13.06 3.11
C GLN A 257 -20.34 14.13 2.57
N GLU A 258 -19.86 15.08 1.77
CA GLU A 258 -20.66 16.10 1.10
C GLU A 258 -20.62 15.92 -0.42
N PRO A 259 -21.62 15.25 -1.03
CA PRO A 259 -21.65 14.94 -2.46
C PRO A 259 -21.60 16.16 -3.38
N HIS A 260 -22.05 17.31 -2.87
CA HIS A 260 -22.13 18.59 -3.60
C HIS A 260 -20.99 19.55 -3.28
N SER A 261 -20.00 19.13 -2.50
CA SER A 261 -18.80 19.96 -2.30
C SER A 261 -18.02 20.08 -3.61
N ALA A 262 -17.38 21.23 -3.84
CA ALA A 262 -16.55 21.45 -5.03
C ALA A 262 -15.43 20.40 -5.19
N THR A 263 -14.91 19.89 -4.07
CA THR A 263 -13.92 18.81 -4.06
C THR A 263 -14.53 17.47 -4.48
N ALA A 264 -15.71 17.10 -3.97
CA ALA A 264 -16.40 15.89 -4.41
C ALA A 264 -16.77 15.98 -5.91
N GLN A 265 -17.23 17.14 -6.37
CA GLN A 265 -17.55 17.33 -7.78
C GLN A 265 -16.32 17.15 -8.67
N ARG A 266 -15.18 17.78 -8.36
CA ARG A 266 -13.92 17.59 -9.10
C ARG A 266 -13.41 16.15 -9.09
N ALA A 267 -13.52 15.46 -7.94
CA ALA A 267 -13.14 14.07 -7.82
C ALA A 267 -14.01 13.17 -8.72
N ARG A 268 -15.34 13.36 -8.69
CA ARG A 268 -16.30 12.65 -9.55
C ARG A 268 -16.04 12.89 -11.03
N GLU A 269 -15.87 14.14 -11.44
CA GLU A 269 -15.54 14.49 -12.83
C GLU A 269 -14.23 13.85 -13.28
N THR A 270 -13.21 13.85 -12.41
CA THR A 270 -11.93 13.18 -12.66
C THR A 270 -12.10 11.68 -12.87
N LEU A 271 -12.88 11.01 -12.02
CA LEU A 271 -13.14 9.57 -12.10
C LEU A 271 -13.90 9.21 -13.39
N CYS A 272 -14.94 9.98 -13.74
CA CYS A 272 -15.70 9.76 -14.98
C CYS A 272 -14.79 9.90 -16.20
N ARG A 273 -13.98 10.96 -16.26
CA ARG A 273 -12.99 11.16 -17.34
C ARG A 273 -11.97 10.03 -17.43
N ALA A 274 -11.52 9.50 -16.30
CA ALA A 274 -10.59 8.37 -16.28
C ALA A 274 -11.23 7.10 -16.83
N VAL A 275 -12.48 6.81 -16.45
CA VAL A 275 -13.24 5.67 -16.97
C VAL A 275 -13.49 5.80 -18.47
N ASP A 276 -13.91 6.97 -18.96
CA ASP A 276 -14.08 7.23 -20.39
C ASP A 276 -12.76 7.02 -21.16
N PHE A 277 -11.64 7.51 -20.59
CA PHE A 277 -10.30 7.34 -21.15
C PHE A 277 -9.86 5.87 -21.25
N TRP A 278 -10.20 5.04 -20.25
CA TRP A 278 -9.90 3.61 -20.25
C TRP A 278 -10.82 2.82 -21.19
N GLY A 279 -12.11 3.17 -21.24
CA GLY A 279 -13.07 2.60 -22.19
C GLY A 279 -12.70 2.88 -23.64
N ALA A 280 -12.28 4.11 -23.97
CA ALA A 280 -11.80 4.48 -25.31
C ALA A 280 -10.56 3.69 -25.77
N ARG A 281 -9.79 3.13 -24.82
CA ARG A 281 -8.63 2.26 -25.10
C ARG A 281 -8.99 0.78 -25.16
N GLY A 282 -10.26 0.43 -24.98
CA GLY A 282 -10.74 -0.95 -24.90
C GLY A 282 -10.21 -1.70 -23.68
N TRP A 283 -9.85 -1.00 -22.60
CA TRP A 283 -9.39 -1.64 -21.36
C TRP A 283 -10.55 -2.03 -20.43
N LEU A 284 -11.73 -1.45 -20.66
CA LEU A 284 -12.97 -1.76 -19.99
C LEU A 284 -14.02 -2.12 -21.04
N ALA A 285 -14.80 -3.16 -20.78
CA ALA A 285 -15.92 -3.59 -21.62
C ALA A 285 -17.25 -2.99 -21.16
N SER A 286 -17.32 -2.52 -19.92
CA SER A 286 -18.47 -1.91 -19.28
C SER A 286 -18.20 -0.45 -18.88
N ASP A 287 -19.24 0.24 -18.42
CA ASP A 287 -19.15 1.60 -17.92
C ASP A 287 -19.31 1.64 -16.39
N PRO A 288 -18.22 1.43 -15.63
CA PRO A 288 -18.26 1.43 -14.16
C PRO A 288 -18.59 2.81 -13.57
N ALA A 289 -18.55 3.89 -14.36
CA ALA A 289 -18.91 5.23 -13.90
C ALA A 289 -20.40 5.56 -14.12
N ALA A 290 -21.22 4.63 -14.62
CA ALA A 290 -22.62 4.90 -14.97
C ALA A 290 -23.44 5.52 -13.81
N HIS A 291 -23.23 5.06 -12.57
CA HIS A 291 -23.94 5.57 -11.38
C HIS A 291 -23.30 6.82 -10.74
N LEU A 292 -22.15 7.27 -11.26
CA LEU A 292 -21.50 8.50 -10.81
C LEU A 292 -21.89 9.73 -11.66
N ARG A 293 -22.44 9.52 -12.85
CA ARG A 293 -22.81 10.59 -13.78
C ARG A 293 -24.17 11.21 -13.45
#